data_AF-A0A3D0X5L9-F1
#
_entry.id   AF-A0A3D0X5L9-F1
#
_cell.length_a   1.000
_cell.length_b   1.000
_cell.length_c   1.000
_cell.angle_alpha   90.00
_cell.angle_beta   90.00
_cell.angle_gamma   90.00
#
_symmetry.space_group_name_H-M   'P 1'
#
loop_
_entity.id
_entity.type
_entity.pdbx_description
1 polymer ?
#
loop_
_entity_poly.entity_id
_entity_poly.type
_entity_poly.pdbx_seq_one_letter_code
_entity_poly.pdbx_strand_id
1 'polypeptide(L)'
;MAELVNNMTVCENGYAFLNDSDGTIIYHPRMDITAMTEHPQVPSGLISNEKFIHYNFEGVEKQAVWLPLDNGMRLNLTVPVNEINAGWYDWSFKIILILIALSVGLIVLTKVLIGRITDS
;
A
#
# COMPACT_ATOMS: atom_id res chain seq x y z
N MET A 1 16.96 7.27 17.08
CA MET A 1 16.47 6.22 16.17
C MET A 1 14.95 6.18 16.10
N ALA A 2 14.22 6.08 17.22
CA ALA A 2 12.74 6.12 17.23
C ALA A 2 12.16 7.39 16.57
N GLU A 3 12.76 8.56 16.82
CA GLU A 3 12.32 9.83 16.24
C GLU A 3 12.50 9.91 14.70
N LEU A 4 13.47 9.19 14.15
CA LEU A 4 13.72 9.12 12.70
C LEU A 4 12.69 8.22 11.99
N VAL A 5 12.29 7.13 12.65
CA VAL A 5 11.26 6.19 12.17
C VAL A 5 9.88 6.83 12.24
N ASN A 6 9.61 7.63 13.29
CA ASN A 6 8.34 8.33 13.46
C ASN A 6 8.04 9.35 12.35
N ASN A 7 9.09 9.91 11.73
CA ASN A 7 8.95 10.87 10.62
C ASN A 7 8.85 10.21 9.24
N MET A 8 8.90 8.87 9.13
CA MET A 8 8.68 8.17 7.88
C MET A 8 7.17 7.92 7.68
N THR A 9 6.50 8.86 7.02
CA THR A 9 5.12 8.67 6.55
C THR A 9 5.12 7.88 5.25
N VAL A 10 4.46 6.73 5.26
CA VAL A 10 4.21 5.92 4.06
C VAL A 10 2.72 6.05 3.77
N CYS A 11 2.36 6.68 2.65
CA CYS A 11 0.95 7.03 2.37
C CYS A 11 0.34 7.92 3.49
N GLU A 12 -1.00 7.96 3.64
CA GLU A 12 -1.66 8.85 4.60
C GLU A 12 -1.74 8.23 6.01
N ASN A 13 -2.10 6.95 6.14
CA ASN A 13 -2.17 6.27 7.44
C ASN A 13 -1.23 5.06 7.56
N GLY A 14 -0.26 4.94 6.66
CA GLY A 14 0.85 4.01 6.84
C GLY A 14 1.92 4.58 7.78
N TYR A 15 2.69 3.69 8.38
CA TYR A 15 3.70 4.03 9.38
C TYR A 15 4.79 2.96 9.44
N ALA A 16 5.91 3.30 10.08
CA ALA A 16 7.01 2.37 10.29
C ALA A 16 7.10 1.91 11.76
N PHE A 17 7.56 0.67 11.98
CA PHE A 17 7.79 0.11 13.31
C PHE A 17 8.97 -0.87 13.30
N LEU A 18 9.53 -1.15 14.48
CA LEU A 18 10.75 -1.95 14.64
C LEU A 18 10.48 -3.23 15.42
N ASN A 19 11.04 -4.34 14.95
CA ASN A 19 11.15 -5.58 15.74
C ASN A 19 12.58 -6.13 15.70
N ASP A 20 12.90 -6.97 16.68
CA ASP A 20 14.17 -7.71 16.73
C ASP A 20 14.14 -8.95 15.82
N SER A 21 15.24 -9.73 15.83
CA SER A 21 15.37 -10.95 15.01
C SER A 21 14.34 -12.02 15.33
N ASP A 22 13.79 -12.01 16.54
CA ASP A 22 12.87 -13.03 17.05
C ASP A 22 11.39 -12.64 16.82
N GLY A 23 11.14 -11.41 16.34
CA GLY A 23 9.80 -10.89 16.12
C GLY A 23 9.27 -10.02 17.26
N THR A 24 10.08 -9.74 18.28
CA THR A 24 9.70 -8.89 19.41
C THR A 24 9.69 -7.43 18.98
N ILE A 25 8.56 -6.75 19.20
CA ILE A 25 8.34 -5.35 18.87
C ILE A 25 9.15 -4.49 19.83
N ILE A 26 10.13 -3.78 19.27
CA ILE A 26 11.01 -2.86 20.00
C ILE A 26 10.42 -1.44 20.01
N TYR A 27 9.65 -1.09 18.98
CA TYR A 27 8.96 0.19 18.89
C TYR A 27 7.79 0.10 17.91
N HIS A 28 6.64 0.64 18.28
CA HIS A 28 5.48 0.76 17.39
C HIS A 28 4.70 2.04 17.69
N PRO A 29 4.46 2.93 16.72
CA PRO A 29 3.92 4.27 16.98
C PRO A 29 2.46 4.29 17.45
N ARG A 30 1.73 3.17 17.27
CA ARG A 30 0.33 3.01 17.71
C ARG A 30 0.14 2.10 18.92
N MET A 31 1.22 1.59 19.50
CA MET A 31 1.14 0.82 20.74
C MET A 31 1.84 1.60 21.85
N ASP A 32 1.23 1.65 23.03
CA ASP A 32 1.91 2.14 24.21
C ASP A 32 2.82 1.06 24.82
N ILE A 33 3.61 1.45 25.82
CA ILE A 33 4.58 0.56 26.46
C ILE A 33 3.87 -0.65 27.11
N THR A 34 2.68 -0.44 27.65
CA THR A 34 1.87 -1.51 28.26
C THR A 34 1.42 -2.53 27.22
N ALA A 35 0.86 -2.08 26.11
CA ALA A 35 0.44 -2.93 24.99
C ALA A 35 1.63 -3.67 24.35
N MET A 36 2.78 -3.03 24.24
CA MET A 36 4.01 -3.69 23.79
C MET A 36 4.52 -4.75 24.78
N THR A 37 4.19 -4.63 26.07
CA THR A 37 4.58 -5.62 27.08
C THR A 37 3.59 -6.80 27.10
N GLU A 38 2.30 -6.54 26.89
CA GLU A 38 1.25 -7.57 26.84
C GLU A 38 1.24 -8.34 25.52
N HIS A 39 1.54 -7.66 24.41
CA HIS A 39 1.59 -8.23 23.06
C HIS A 39 2.92 -7.88 22.38
N PRO A 40 4.04 -8.44 22.86
CA PRO A 40 5.35 -8.06 22.41
C PRO A 40 5.70 -8.61 21.02
N GLN A 41 4.90 -9.50 20.44
CA GLN A 41 5.24 -10.18 19.19
C GLN A 41 4.51 -9.57 17.99
N VAL A 42 5.22 -9.44 16.88
CA VAL A 42 4.60 -9.11 15.61
C VAL A 42 3.60 -10.19 15.20
N PRO A 43 2.50 -9.83 14.51
CA PRO A 43 1.59 -10.80 13.89
C PRO A 43 2.37 -11.88 13.13
N SER A 44 1.93 -13.13 13.20
CA SER A 44 2.67 -14.28 12.64
C SER A 44 3.09 -14.13 11.17
N GLY A 45 2.31 -13.41 10.37
CA GLY A 45 2.66 -13.09 8.98
C GLY A 45 3.96 -12.28 8.83
N LEU A 46 4.29 -11.43 9.80
CA LEU A 46 5.47 -10.53 9.81
C LEU A 46 6.80 -11.25 10.11
N ILE A 47 6.74 -12.47 10.64
CA ILE A 47 7.94 -13.30 10.88
C ILE A 47 8.41 -13.97 9.57
N SER A 48 7.55 -14.04 8.56
CA SER A 48 7.89 -14.65 7.27
C SER A 48 9.09 -13.96 6.59
N ASN A 49 9.80 -14.72 5.75
CA ASN A 49 10.83 -14.15 4.86
C ASN A 49 10.21 -13.56 3.57
N GLU A 50 8.89 -13.46 3.50
CA GLU A 50 8.22 -12.84 2.36
C GLU A 50 8.43 -11.33 2.39
N LYS A 51 8.67 -10.74 1.22
CA LYS A 51 8.94 -9.31 1.10
C LYS A 51 7.66 -8.47 1.24
N PHE A 52 6.50 -9.06 0.95
CA PHE A 52 5.19 -8.45 1.07
C PHE A 52 4.34 -9.29 2.01
N ILE A 53 3.86 -8.68 3.08
CA ILE A 53 3.22 -9.38 4.17
C ILE A 53 1.82 -8.80 4.36
N HIS A 54 0.82 -9.67 4.44
CA HIS A 54 -0.56 -9.26 4.72
C HIS A 54 -0.93 -9.67 6.14
N TYR A 55 -1.52 -8.77 6.90
CA TYR A 55 -1.92 -9.04 8.28
C TYR A 55 -3.04 -8.10 8.74
N ASN A 56 -3.77 -8.53 9.76
CA ASN A 56 -4.79 -7.71 10.41
C ASN A 56 -4.23 -7.09 11.70
N PHE A 57 -4.49 -5.80 11.93
CA PHE A 57 -4.19 -5.12 13.19
C PHE A 57 -5.26 -4.06 13.47
N GLU A 58 -5.80 -4.04 14.69
CA GLU A 58 -6.93 -3.16 15.08
C GLU A 58 -8.18 -3.34 14.20
N GLY A 59 -8.40 -4.54 13.66
CA GLY A 59 -9.52 -4.80 12.76
C GLY A 59 -9.33 -4.24 11.35
N VAL A 60 -8.15 -3.70 11.02
CA VAL A 60 -7.81 -3.17 9.70
C VAL A 60 -6.86 -4.13 8.99
N GLU A 61 -7.18 -4.49 7.75
CA GLU A 61 -6.27 -5.22 6.86
C GLU A 61 -5.12 -4.32 6.42
N LYS A 62 -3.91 -4.79 6.64
CA LYS A 62 -2.67 -4.07 6.39
C LYS A 62 -1.75 -4.90 5.50
N GLN A 63 -0.99 -4.18 4.68
CA GLN A 63 0.15 -4.73 3.96
C GLN A 63 1.43 -4.14 4.55
N ALA A 64 2.48 -4.95 4.67
CA ALA A 64 3.79 -4.53 5.12
C ALA A 64 4.92 -5.03 4.23
N VAL A 65 6.02 -4.29 4.25
CA VAL A 65 7.33 -4.70 3.73
C VAL A 65 8.35 -4.49 4.83
N TRP A 66 9.41 -5.31 4.86
CA TRP A 66 10.46 -5.19 5.85
C TRP A 66 11.84 -5.00 5.22
N LEU A 67 12.71 -4.31 5.96
CA LEU A 67 14.10 -4.08 5.63
C LEU A 67 14.97 -4.56 6.79
N PRO A 68 15.99 -5.40 6.55
CA PRO A 68 16.94 -5.77 7.59
C PRO A 68 17.84 -4.57 7.95
N LEU A 69 18.18 -4.47 9.23
CA LEU A 69 19.17 -3.54 9.76
C LEU A 69 20.45 -4.30 10.14
N ASP A 70 21.60 -3.62 10.11
CA ASP A 70 22.92 -4.24 10.36
C ASP A 70 23.05 -4.86 11.75
N ASN A 71 22.24 -4.42 12.72
CA ASN A 71 22.19 -4.95 14.09
C ASN A 71 21.25 -6.16 14.26
N GLY A 72 20.74 -6.73 13.16
CA GLY A 72 19.85 -7.90 13.18
C GLY A 72 18.37 -7.57 13.39
N MET A 73 18.01 -6.30 13.58
CA MET A 73 16.63 -5.85 13.67
C MET A 73 15.97 -5.74 12.30
N ARG A 74 14.64 -5.64 12.28
CA ARG A 74 13.85 -5.36 11.08
C ARG A 74 13.09 -4.04 11.23
N LEU A 75 13.17 -3.23 10.19
CA LEU A 75 12.33 -2.05 9.98
C LEU A 75 11.15 -2.45 9.09
N ASN A 76 9.95 -2.36 9.64
CA ASN A 76 8.71 -2.66 8.91
C ASN A 76 8.04 -1.36 8.50
N LEU A 77 7.59 -1.30 7.25
CA LEU A 77 6.74 -0.25 6.73
C LEU A 77 5.38 -0.87 6.46
N THR A 78 4.34 -0.36 7.08
CA THR A 78 2.96 -0.85 6.92
C THR A 78 2.04 0.22 6.35
N VAL A 79 1.08 -0.20 5.53
CA VAL A 79 0.02 0.65 4.97
C VAL A 79 -1.32 -0.11 5.02
N PRO A 80 -2.43 0.57 5.34
CA PRO A 80 -3.76 0.01 5.18
C PRO A 80 -4.07 -0.39 3.74
N VAL A 81 -4.64 -1.58 3.53
CA VAL A 81 -4.92 -2.10 2.18
C VAL A 81 -5.96 -1.25 1.44
N ASN A 82 -6.89 -0.63 2.17
CA ASN A 82 -7.87 0.28 1.61
C ASN A 82 -7.23 1.54 1.00
N GLU A 83 -6.12 2.05 1.52
CA GLU A 83 -5.38 3.18 0.93
C GLU A 83 -4.65 2.79 -0.34
N ILE A 84 -4.06 1.60 -0.35
CA ILE A 84 -3.48 1.02 -1.56
C ILE A 84 -4.58 0.94 -2.62
N ASN A 85 -5.71 0.33 -2.30
CA ASN A 85 -6.82 0.16 -3.23
C ASN A 85 -7.46 1.50 -3.66
N ALA A 86 -7.59 2.48 -2.76
CA ALA A 86 -8.15 3.79 -3.10
C ALA A 86 -7.36 4.49 -4.21
N GLY A 87 -6.02 4.42 -4.15
CA GLY A 87 -5.17 4.92 -5.24
C GLY A 87 -5.41 4.20 -6.57
N TRP A 88 -5.62 2.88 -6.53
CA TRP A 88 -5.93 2.09 -7.72
C TRP A 88 -7.31 2.40 -8.29
N TYR A 89 -8.32 2.62 -7.46
CA TYR A 89 -9.68 2.96 -7.91
C TYR A 89 -9.72 4.29 -8.67
N ASP A 90 -9.03 5.32 -8.17
CA ASP A 90 -8.94 6.63 -8.82
C ASP A 90 -8.26 6.55 -10.20
N TRP A 91 -7.18 5.78 -10.28
CA TRP A 91 -6.46 5.58 -11.54
C TRP A 91 -7.28 4.72 -12.51
N SER A 92 -7.95 3.68 -12.00
CA SER A 92 -8.81 2.82 -12.79
C SER A 92 -9.99 3.59 -13.39
N PHE A 93 -10.62 4.47 -12.62
CA PHE A 93 -11.72 5.31 -13.11
C PHE A 93 -11.26 6.25 -14.23
N LYS A 94 -10.09 6.89 -14.08
CA LYS A 94 -9.50 7.74 -15.12
C LYS A 94 -9.18 6.95 -16.39
N ILE A 95 -8.61 5.75 -16.27
CA ILE A 95 -8.30 4.89 -17.42
C ILE A 95 -9.58 4.49 -18.15
N ILE A 96 -10.63 4.09 -17.42
CA ILE A 96 -11.93 3.73 -18.01
C ILE A 96 -12.53 4.90 -18.78
N LEU A 97 -12.48 6.13 -18.23
CA LEU A 97 -12.97 7.32 -18.92
C LEU A 97 -12.20 7.61 -20.22
N ILE A 98 -10.87 7.49 -20.20
CA ILE A 98 -10.02 7.67 -21.39
C ILE A 98 -10.37 6.61 -22.44
N LEU A 99 -10.55 5.35 -22.05
CA LEU A 99 -10.92 4.26 -22.96
C LEU A 99 -12.29 4.49 -23.60
N ILE A 100 -13.27 5.00 -22.85
CA ILE A 100 -14.59 5.37 -23.37
C ILE A 100 -14.45 6.51 -24.39
N ALA A 101 -13.71 7.57 -24.06
CA ALA A 101 -13.50 8.71 -24.95
C ALA A 101 -12.81 8.31 -26.27
N LEU A 102 -11.77 7.48 -26.19
CA LEU A 102 -11.07 6.95 -27.37
C LEU A 102 -12.00 6.10 -28.25
N SER A 103 -12.84 5.27 -27.62
CA SER A 103 -13.79 4.42 -28.34
C SER A 103 -14.84 5.24 -29.09
N VAL A 104 -15.40 6.27 -28.45
CA VAL A 104 -16.34 7.21 -29.09
C VAL A 104 -15.64 7.98 -30.22
N GLY A 105 -14.43 8.46 -29.99
CA GLY A 105 -13.62 9.15 -30.99
C GLY A 105 -13.39 8.29 -32.23
N LEU A 106 -13.09 7.00 -32.06
CA LEU A 106 -12.90 6.06 -33.16
C LEU A 106 -14.19 5.88 -33.98
N ILE A 107 -15.34 5.73 -33.31
CA ILE A 107 -16.63 5.58 -33.98
C ILE A 107 -16.95 6.84 -34.81
N VAL A 108 -16.78 8.03 -34.22
CA VAL A 108 -17.02 9.30 -34.90
C VAL A 108 -16.07 9.46 -36.09
N LEU A 109 -14.78 9.17 -35.91
CA LEU A 109 -13.78 9.25 -36.97
C LEU A 109 -14.15 8.33 -38.15
N THR A 110 -14.56 7.10 -37.84
CA THR A 110 -14.98 6.12 -38.86
C THR A 110 -16.21 6.61 -39.63
N LYS A 111 -17.20 7.17 -38.94
CA LYS A 111 -18.40 7.76 -39.54
C LYS A 111 -18.06 8.95 -40.45
N VAL A 112 -17.17 9.85 -40.01
CA VAL A 112 -16.72 11.01 -40.80
C VAL A 112 -15.98 10.55 -42.05
N LEU A 113 -15.07 9.59 -41.93
CA LEU A 113 -14.32 9.05 -43.08
C LEU A 113 -15.24 8.40 -44.11
N ILE A 114 -16.19 7.56 -43.68
CA ILE A 114 -17.17 6.92 -44.57
C ILE A 114 -18.08 7.96 -45.24
N GLY A 115 -18.53 8.96 -44.49
CA GLY A 115 -19.34 10.06 -45.03
C GLY A 115 -18.62 10.83 -46.13
N ARG A 116 -17.34 11.16 -45.93
CA ARG A 116 -16.53 11.86 -46.94
C ARG A 116 -16.25 11.02 -48.19
N ILE A 117 -16.18 9.70 -48.07
CA ILE A 117 -16.00 8.80 -49.24
C ILE A 117 -17.32 8.63 -50.01
N THR A 118 -18.47 8.67 -49.32
CA THR A 118 -19.78 8.46 -49.95
C THR A 118 -20.31 9.71 -50.66
N ASP A 119 -19.88 10.90 -50.25
CA ASP A 119 -20.23 12.19 -50.87
C ASP A 119 -19.28 12.63 -52.02
N SER A 120 -18.29 11.81 -52.41
CA SER A 120 -17.33 12.09 -53.51
C SER A 120 -17.54 11.18 -54.71
#